data_AF-A0A544ZAR6-F1
#
_entry.id   AF-A0A544ZAR6-F1
#
_cell.length_a   1.000
_cell.length_b   1.000
_cell.length_c   1.000
_cell.angle_alpha   90.00
_cell.angle_beta   90.00
_cell.angle_gamma   90.00
#
_symmetry.space_group_name_H-M   'P 1'
#
loop_
_entity.id
_entity.type
_entity.pdbx_description
1 polymer ?
#
loop_
_entity_poly.entity_id
_entity_poly.type
_entity_poly.pdbx_seq_one_letter_code
_entity_poly.pdbx_strand_id
1 'polypeptide(L)'
;MPSRRAPRHTRPDPGLDLERRGVRIGLGAVVTLAITGGLAAGRTSGGAVFLADAQAFLTLYAGVFSLVGLTTTVALGLAATDRVVLPISQRVRVQLVHRAMALLGIGFLIVHIGMKIAAGLVPPYGSVIPSTDVYVSLGAVASDLFVVIVATGVMRGRFAQAERPWLWRGLHDLAYLAWPVAILHGLTAGRAAAPWVTFSYVACLAAVGAALLIRLAAATRPARQSATGDWNAEWGAGRTSREDLATPRPAIRRRQAPREAAVLGRTGTDPLDVLDTPPTPQEPRLRRIV
;
A
#
# COMPACT_ATOMS: atom_id res chain seq x y z
N MET A 1 12.89 31.52 -35.31
CA MET A 1 13.01 30.10 -34.92
C MET A 1 11.63 29.59 -34.50
N PRO A 2 11.13 28.47 -35.05
CA PRO A 2 9.83 27.91 -34.64
C PRO A 2 9.95 27.14 -33.32
N SER A 3 9.04 27.40 -32.38
CA SER A 3 9.02 26.78 -31.06
C SER A 3 8.45 25.35 -31.11
N ARG A 4 9.32 24.34 -30.92
CA ARG A 4 8.87 22.96 -30.71
C ARG A 4 8.15 22.84 -29.36
N ARG A 5 6.81 22.87 -29.36
CA ARG A 5 6.02 22.37 -28.22
C ARG A 5 6.23 20.86 -28.12
N ALA A 6 6.77 20.39 -26.99
CA ALA A 6 6.82 18.96 -26.70
C ALA A 6 5.40 18.39 -26.61
N PRO A 7 5.13 17.18 -27.12
CA PRO A 7 3.86 16.52 -26.94
C PRO A 7 3.65 16.25 -25.44
N ARG A 8 2.51 16.71 -24.90
CA ARG A 8 2.11 16.32 -23.54
C ARG A 8 1.79 14.83 -23.57
N HIS A 9 2.55 14.02 -22.82
CA HIS A 9 2.15 12.66 -22.53
C HIS A 9 0.82 12.68 -21.76
N THR A 10 -0.29 12.47 -22.47
CA THR A 10 -1.53 12.05 -21.84
C THR A 10 -1.29 10.65 -21.26
N ARG A 11 -1.30 10.58 -19.93
CA ARG A 11 -1.36 9.29 -19.24
C ARG A 11 -2.65 8.60 -19.70
N PRO A 12 -2.61 7.35 -20.19
CA PRO A 12 -3.84 6.61 -20.43
C PRO A 12 -4.60 6.53 -19.12
N ASP A 13 -5.85 6.98 -19.10
CA ASP A 13 -6.74 6.65 -17.99
C ASP A 13 -6.84 5.12 -17.94
N PRO A 14 -6.57 4.48 -16.78
CA PRO A 14 -6.79 3.06 -16.61
C PRO A 14 -8.30 2.83 -16.45
N GLY A 15 -9.04 3.05 -17.53
CA GLY A 15 -10.50 3.03 -17.62
C GLY A 15 -11.07 1.62 -17.56
N LEU A 16 -10.80 0.89 -16.47
CA LEU A 16 -11.45 -0.36 -16.11
C LEU A 16 -11.67 -0.45 -14.59
N ASP A 17 -12.55 0.40 -14.05
CA ASP A 17 -13.11 0.22 -12.69
C ASP A 17 -13.95 -1.08 -12.56
N LEU A 18 -14.06 -1.84 -13.67
CA LEU A 18 -14.61 -3.19 -13.74
C LEU A 18 -13.92 -4.18 -12.82
N GLU A 19 -12.62 -4.05 -12.54
CA GLU A 19 -11.91 -4.96 -11.63
C GLU A 19 -12.47 -4.85 -10.20
N ARG A 20 -12.67 -3.61 -9.71
CA ARG A 20 -13.28 -3.36 -8.39
C ARG A 20 -14.76 -3.71 -8.35
N ARG A 21 -15.51 -3.43 -9.44
CA ARG A 21 -16.94 -3.72 -9.51
C ARG A 21 -17.20 -5.22 -9.61
N GLY A 22 -16.44 -5.93 -10.44
CA GLY A 22 -16.50 -7.39 -10.61
C GLY A 22 -16.13 -8.14 -9.34
N VAL A 23 -15.06 -7.76 -8.63
CA VAL A 23 -14.70 -8.38 -7.34
C VAL A 23 -15.80 -8.17 -6.28
N ARG A 24 -16.43 -6.99 -6.22
CA ARG A 24 -17.53 -6.72 -5.28
C ARG A 24 -18.79 -7.54 -5.61
N ILE A 25 -19.13 -7.65 -6.90
CA ILE A 25 -20.28 -8.46 -7.37
C ILE A 25 -20.01 -9.95 -7.10
N GLY A 26 -18.81 -10.45 -7.42
CA GLY A 26 -18.41 -11.83 -7.17
C GLY A 26 -18.43 -12.18 -5.68
N LEU A 27 -17.89 -11.31 -4.81
CA LEU A 27 -17.95 -11.50 -3.36
C LEU A 27 -19.40 -11.51 -2.85
N GLY A 28 -20.24 -10.59 -3.32
CA GLY A 28 -21.67 -10.56 -2.98
C GLY A 28 -22.41 -11.83 -3.42
N ALA A 29 -22.14 -12.33 -4.63
CA ALA A 29 -22.70 -13.58 -5.13
C ALA A 29 -22.28 -14.79 -4.29
N VAL A 30 -20.99 -14.91 -3.95
CA VAL A 30 -20.48 -15.99 -3.08
C VAL A 30 -21.12 -15.95 -1.69
N VAL A 31 -21.23 -14.77 -1.07
CA VAL A 31 -21.90 -14.61 0.24
C VAL A 31 -23.38 -14.99 0.15
N THR A 32 -24.07 -14.56 -0.91
CA THR A 32 -25.50 -14.86 -1.13
C THR A 32 -25.73 -16.36 -1.35
N LEU A 33 -24.87 -17.02 -2.14
CA LEU A 33 -24.90 -18.47 -2.33
C LEU A 33 -24.61 -19.23 -1.04
N ALA A 34 -23.64 -18.80 -0.23
CA ALA A 34 -23.33 -19.43 1.05
C ALA A 34 -24.50 -19.35 2.04
N ILE A 35 -25.13 -18.18 2.18
CA ILE A 35 -26.31 -17.97 3.04
C ILE A 35 -27.50 -18.81 2.54
N THR A 36 -27.78 -18.75 1.23
CA THR A 36 -28.92 -19.47 0.63
C THR A 36 -28.73 -20.98 0.70
N GLY A 37 -27.51 -21.46 0.45
CA GLY A 37 -27.14 -22.88 0.58
C GLY A 37 -27.23 -23.37 2.02
N GLY A 38 -26.79 -22.58 3.00
CA GLY A 38 -26.97 -22.89 4.43
C GLY A 38 -28.45 -22.97 4.84
N LEU A 39 -29.27 -22.01 4.41
CA LEU A 39 -30.72 -22.01 4.65
C LEU A 39 -31.45 -23.17 3.95
N ALA A 40 -30.95 -23.64 2.80
CA ALA A 40 -31.48 -24.82 2.12
C ALA A 40 -31.06 -26.10 2.86
N ALA A 41 -29.77 -26.24 3.20
CA ALA A 41 -29.23 -27.39 3.92
C ALA A 41 -29.91 -27.58 5.29
N GLY A 42 -30.14 -26.50 6.05
CA GLY A 42 -30.82 -26.54 7.35
C GLY A 42 -32.29 -26.98 7.31
N ARG A 43 -32.92 -27.04 6.12
CA ARG A 43 -34.26 -27.66 5.95
C ARG A 43 -34.21 -29.18 5.76
N THR A 44 -33.02 -29.76 5.63
CA THR A 44 -32.82 -31.21 5.52
C THR A 44 -32.23 -31.73 6.83
N SER A 45 -32.62 -32.94 7.26
CA SER A 45 -32.09 -33.54 8.49
C SER A 45 -30.56 -33.71 8.45
N GLY A 46 -30.02 -34.23 7.33
CA GLY A 46 -28.58 -34.37 7.12
C GLY A 46 -27.83 -33.04 7.08
N GLY A 47 -28.38 -32.03 6.39
CA GLY A 47 -27.77 -30.70 6.32
C GLY A 47 -27.82 -29.94 7.64
N ALA A 48 -28.87 -30.13 8.46
CA ALA A 48 -28.95 -29.57 9.81
C ALA A 48 -27.89 -30.16 10.74
N VAL A 49 -27.66 -31.49 10.70
CA VAL A 49 -26.57 -32.14 11.45
C VAL A 49 -25.21 -31.62 11.00
N PHE A 50 -24.95 -31.56 9.68
CA PHE A 50 -23.70 -31.03 9.15
C PHE A 50 -23.45 -29.56 9.56
N LEU A 51 -24.47 -28.71 9.56
CA LEU A 51 -24.35 -27.33 10.01
C LEU A 51 -24.08 -27.22 11.51
N ALA A 52 -24.67 -28.08 12.34
CA ALA A 52 -24.39 -28.15 13.77
C ALA A 52 -22.95 -28.58 14.04
N ASP A 53 -22.45 -29.62 13.35
CA ASP A 53 -21.06 -30.09 13.44
C ASP A 53 -20.08 -29.02 12.96
N ALA A 54 -20.39 -28.34 11.84
CA ALA A 54 -19.59 -27.24 11.31
C ALA A 54 -19.57 -26.04 12.26
N GLN A 55 -20.69 -25.69 12.90
CA GLN A 55 -20.77 -24.64 13.92
C GLN A 55 -19.95 -25.03 15.16
N ALA A 56 -20.06 -26.27 15.65
CA ALA A 56 -19.29 -26.75 16.79
C ALA A 56 -17.78 -26.71 16.50
N PHE A 57 -17.37 -27.14 15.30
CA PHE A 57 -16.00 -27.03 14.82
C PHE A 57 -15.55 -25.57 14.74
N LEU A 58 -16.26 -24.69 14.04
CA LEU A 58 -15.83 -23.29 13.88
C LEU A 58 -15.81 -22.53 15.21
N THR A 59 -16.72 -22.82 16.15
CA THR A 59 -16.72 -22.27 17.52
C THR A 59 -15.44 -22.59 18.30
N LEU A 60 -14.80 -23.73 18.00
CA LEU A 60 -13.56 -24.19 18.62
C LEU A 60 -12.29 -23.79 17.84
N TYR A 61 -12.31 -23.90 16.51
CA TYR A 61 -11.12 -23.84 15.66
C TYR A 61 -10.92 -22.50 14.93
N ALA A 62 -11.98 -21.71 14.68
CA ALA A 62 -11.84 -20.45 13.91
C ALA A 62 -10.89 -19.44 14.56
N GLY A 63 -10.86 -19.38 15.90
CA GLY A 63 -9.92 -18.53 16.64
C GLY A 63 -8.46 -18.92 16.42
N VAL A 64 -8.16 -20.22 16.32
CA VAL A 64 -6.80 -20.73 16.04
C VAL A 64 -6.37 -20.38 14.62
N PHE A 65 -7.25 -20.57 13.63
CA PHE A 65 -6.97 -20.17 12.24
C PHE A 65 -6.78 -18.66 12.09
N SER A 66 -7.55 -17.85 12.82
CA SER A 66 -7.37 -16.40 12.89
C SER A 66 -6.01 -16.05 13.49
N LEU A 67 -5.64 -16.62 14.64
CA LEU A 67 -4.36 -16.40 15.29
C LEU A 67 -3.17 -16.74 14.38
N VAL A 68 -3.17 -17.91 13.72
CA VAL A 68 -2.11 -18.32 12.80
C VAL A 68 -2.02 -17.37 11.60
N GLY A 69 -3.17 -16.99 11.03
CA GLY A 69 -3.24 -16.08 9.88
C GLY A 69 -2.74 -14.66 10.21
N LEU A 70 -3.18 -14.09 11.32
CA LEU A 70 -2.78 -12.76 11.78
C LEU A 70 -1.32 -12.74 12.25
N THR A 71 -0.84 -13.80 12.92
CA THR A 71 0.58 -13.94 13.27
C THR A 71 1.47 -13.97 12.03
N THR A 72 1.10 -14.79 11.03
CA THR A 72 1.86 -14.89 9.77
C THR A 72 1.82 -13.55 9.01
N THR A 73 0.70 -12.83 9.07
CA THR A 73 0.58 -11.47 8.53
C THR A 73 1.58 -10.51 9.17
N VAL A 74 1.68 -10.49 10.50
CA VAL A 74 2.63 -9.63 11.25
C VAL A 74 4.07 -10.01 10.92
N ALA A 75 4.42 -11.30 10.94
CA ALA A 75 5.76 -11.79 10.61
C ALA A 75 6.18 -11.44 9.16
N LEU A 76 5.28 -11.57 8.19
CA LEU A 76 5.53 -11.16 6.80
C LEU A 76 5.63 -9.64 6.63
N GLY A 77 4.86 -8.86 7.40
CA GLY A 77 4.99 -7.39 7.43
C GLY A 77 6.36 -6.95 7.96
N LEU A 78 6.87 -7.65 8.97
CA LEU A 78 8.21 -7.46 9.52
C LEU A 78 9.29 -7.77 8.47
N ALA A 79 9.20 -8.92 7.81
CA ALA A 79 10.12 -9.34 6.75
C ALA A 79 10.08 -8.44 5.50
N ALA A 80 8.90 -7.93 5.10
CA ALA A 80 8.77 -7.01 3.96
C ALA A 80 9.50 -5.67 4.17
N THR A 81 9.70 -5.27 5.43
CA THR A 81 10.28 -3.98 5.83
C THR A 81 11.80 -3.96 5.72
N ASP A 82 12.48 -5.10 5.93
CA ASP A 82 13.94 -5.21 5.85
C ASP A 82 14.41 -4.95 4.41
N ARG A 83 15.10 -3.82 4.17
CA ARG A 83 15.61 -3.41 2.85
C ARG A 83 16.94 -4.05 2.43
N VAL A 84 17.64 -4.70 3.36
CA VAL A 84 19.02 -5.17 3.20
C VAL A 84 19.07 -6.61 2.67
N VAL A 85 18.10 -7.46 3.05
CA VAL A 85 18.15 -8.91 2.73
C VAL A 85 17.35 -9.33 1.50
N LEU A 86 16.21 -8.69 1.18
CA LEU A 86 15.33 -9.14 0.09
C LEU A 86 15.50 -8.35 -1.23
N PRO A 87 15.73 -9.00 -2.40
CA PRO A 87 15.58 -8.36 -3.70
C PRO A 87 14.11 -7.95 -3.98
N ILE A 88 13.91 -7.00 -4.90
CA ILE A 88 12.60 -6.37 -5.19
C ILE A 88 11.52 -7.41 -5.52
N SER A 89 11.86 -8.44 -6.30
CA SER A 89 10.93 -9.52 -6.69
C SER A 89 10.38 -10.31 -5.49
N GLN A 90 11.22 -10.59 -4.49
CA GLN A 90 10.79 -11.27 -3.26
C GLN A 90 9.88 -10.39 -2.41
N ARG A 91 10.12 -9.08 -2.35
CA ARG A 91 9.25 -8.13 -1.61
C ARG A 91 7.83 -8.12 -2.16
N VAL A 92 7.67 -8.17 -3.47
CA VAL A 92 6.34 -8.23 -4.11
C VAL A 92 5.61 -9.51 -3.71
N ARG A 93 6.30 -10.67 -3.70
CA ARG A 93 5.74 -11.94 -3.23
C ARG A 93 5.36 -11.88 -1.75
N VAL A 94 6.25 -11.43 -0.86
CA VAL A 94 5.97 -11.28 0.58
C VAL A 94 4.79 -10.34 0.82
N GLN A 95 4.70 -9.23 0.08
CA GLN A 95 3.58 -8.29 0.20
C GLN A 95 2.25 -8.89 -0.28
N LEU A 96 2.26 -9.74 -1.30
CA LEU A 96 1.08 -10.49 -1.76
C LEU A 96 0.64 -11.52 -0.71
N VAL A 97 1.57 -12.33 -0.18
CA VAL A 97 1.26 -13.32 0.87
C VAL A 97 0.80 -12.62 2.15
N HIS A 98 1.41 -11.50 2.56
CA HIS A 98 0.94 -10.69 3.69
C HIS A 98 -0.52 -10.24 3.50
N ARG A 99 -0.92 -9.80 2.30
CA ARG A 99 -2.33 -9.44 2.03
C ARG A 99 -3.25 -10.66 2.06
N ALA A 100 -2.84 -11.79 1.50
CA ALA A 100 -3.62 -13.02 1.52
C ALA A 100 -3.83 -13.54 2.96
N MET A 101 -2.76 -13.59 3.76
CA MET A 101 -2.82 -14.00 5.17
C MET A 101 -3.62 -13.00 6.02
N ALA A 102 -3.57 -11.69 5.71
CA ALA A 102 -4.40 -10.69 6.39
C ALA A 102 -5.89 -10.95 6.13
N LEU A 103 -6.26 -11.20 4.88
CA LEU A 103 -7.65 -11.50 4.50
C LEU A 103 -8.13 -12.82 5.14
N LEU A 104 -7.29 -13.86 5.15
CA LEU A 104 -7.61 -15.12 5.84
C LEU A 104 -7.76 -14.93 7.35
N GLY A 105 -6.82 -14.27 8.00
CA GLY A 105 -6.81 -14.03 9.45
C GLY A 105 -8.01 -13.22 9.92
N ILE A 106 -8.37 -12.15 9.18
CA ILE A 106 -9.56 -11.32 9.44
C ILE A 106 -10.86 -12.07 9.09
N GLY A 107 -10.89 -12.85 8.01
CA GLY A 107 -12.03 -13.71 7.68
C GLY A 107 -12.34 -14.70 8.81
N PHE A 108 -11.31 -15.39 9.32
CA PHE A 108 -11.46 -16.27 10.48
C PHE A 108 -11.76 -15.52 11.78
N LEU A 109 -11.33 -14.26 11.95
CA LEU A 109 -11.71 -13.43 13.10
C LEU A 109 -13.21 -13.14 13.11
N ILE A 110 -13.77 -12.76 11.95
CA ILE A 110 -15.21 -12.53 11.76
C ILE A 110 -15.99 -13.82 12.04
N VAL A 111 -15.55 -14.96 11.51
CA VAL A 111 -16.16 -16.27 11.78
C VAL A 111 -16.07 -16.61 13.27
N HIS A 112 -14.93 -16.39 13.92
CA HIS A 112 -14.75 -16.67 15.34
C HIS A 112 -15.75 -15.89 16.21
N ILE A 113 -15.83 -14.58 16.03
CA ILE A 113 -16.78 -13.71 16.76
C ILE A 113 -18.22 -14.12 16.44
N GLY A 114 -18.55 -14.33 15.15
CA GLY A 114 -19.89 -14.74 14.72
C GLY A 114 -20.34 -16.07 15.33
N MET A 115 -19.45 -17.07 15.41
CA MET A 115 -19.76 -18.35 16.05
C MET A 115 -19.94 -18.22 17.56
N LYS A 116 -19.17 -17.37 18.26
CA LYS A 116 -19.35 -17.11 19.70
C LYS A 116 -20.71 -16.46 19.99
N ILE A 117 -21.16 -15.53 19.14
CA ILE A 117 -22.48 -14.90 19.25
C ILE A 117 -23.58 -15.93 18.91
N ALA A 118 -23.43 -16.70 17.84
CA ALA A 118 -24.40 -17.72 17.43
C ALA A 118 -24.56 -18.87 18.45
N ALA A 119 -23.49 -19.19 19.19
CA ALA A 119 -23.52 -20.15 20.30
C ALA A 119 -24.03 -19.54 21.63
N GLY A 120 -24.44 -18.27 21.64
CA GLY A 120 -24.92 -17.59 22.86
C GLY A 120 -23.86 -17.32 23.93
N LEU A 121 -22.57 -17.47 23.60
CA LEU A 121 -21.46 -17.33 24.55
C LEU A 121 -21.08 -15.87 24.84
N VAL A 122 -21.40 -14.97 23.91
CA VAL A 122 -21.13 -13.52 24.02
C VAL A 122 -22.31 -12.76 23.38
N PRO A 123 -22.86 -11.70 24.01
CA PRO A 123 -23.91 -10.90 23.38
C PRO A 123 -23.38 -10.16 22.13
N PRO A 124 -24.23 -9.77 21.16
CA PRO A 124 -23.77 -9.15 19.91
C PRO A 124 -22.90 -7.90 20.06
N TYR A 125 -23.07 -7.13 21.15
CA TYR A 125 -22.28 -5.95 21.48
C TYR A 125 -20.97 -6.26 22.23
N GLY A 126 -20.81 -7.47 22.78
CA GLY A 126 -19.65 -7.87 23.59
C GLY A 126 -18.36 -8.07 22.79
N SER A 127 -18.41 -7.91 21.47
CA SER A 127 -17.24 -7.81 20.58
C SER A 127 -16.66 -6.41 20.47
N VAL A 128 -17.37 -5.38 20.97
CA VAL A 128 -16.99 -3.96 20.90
C VAL A 128 -16.94 -3.33 22.30
N ILE A 129 -17.83 -3.75 23.20
CA ILE A 129 -17.89 -3.23 24.57
C ILE A 129 -17.26 -4.24 25.53
N PRO A 130 -16.18 -3.87 26.25
CA PRO A 130 -15.63 -4.68 27.33
C PRO A 130 -16.69 -5.12 28.35
N SER A 131 -16.64 -6.39 28.72
CA SER A 131 -17.49 -6.99 29.75
C SER A 131 -16.81 -6.94 31.12
N THR A 132 -17.49 -7.43 32.17
CA THR A 132 -16.88 -7.63 33.49
C THR A 132 -15.84 -8.75 33.52
N ASP A 133 -15.90 -9.69 32.57
CA ASP A 133 -14.84 -10.69 32.37
C ASP A 133 -13.68 -10.02 31.62
N VAL A 134 -12.54 -9.86 32.31
CA VAL A 134 -11.33 -9.23 31.78
C VAL A 134 -10.77 -10.01 30.59
N TYR A 135 -10.83 -11.34 30.61
CA TYR A 135 -10.28 -12.19 29.55
C TYR A 135 -11.12 -12.13 28.29
N VAL A 136 -12.45 -12.13 28.41
CA VAL A 136 -13.35 -11.88 27.26
C VAL A 136 -13.14 -10.46 26.72
N SER A 137 -12.93 -9.48 27.59
CA SER A 137 -12.71 -8.08 27.21
C SER A 137 -11.40 -7.83 26.46
N LEU A 138 -10.33 -8.60 26.72
CA LEU A 138 -9.14 -8.59 25.87
C LEU A 138 -9.47 -8.97 24.42
N GLY A 139 -10.46 -9.85 24.21
CA GLY A 139 -10.95 -10.21 22.88
C GLY A 139 -11.59 -9.03 22.15
N ALA A 140 -12.48 -8.30 22.82
CA ALA A 140 -13.11 -7.08 22.28
C ALA A 140 -12.07 -6.00 21.93
N VAL A 141 -11.14 -5.72 22.86
CA VAL A 141 -10.05 -4.75 22.62
C VAL A 141 -9.16 -5.19 21.46
N ALA A 142 -8.84 -6.49 21.33
CA ALA A 142 -8.09 -7.00 20.19
C ALA A 142 -8.86 -6.83 18.87
N SER A 143 -10.16 -7.14 18.82
CA SER A 143 -10.96 -6.97 17.59
C SER A 143 -11.06 -5.51 17.17
N ASP A 144 -11.26 -4.58 18.10
CA ASP A 144 -11.31 -3.14 17.81
C ASP A 144 -9.98 -2.62 17.26
N LEU A 145 -8.85 -3.04 17.85
CA LEU A 145 -7.53 -2.74 17.30
C LEU A 145 -7.38 -3.31 15.88
N PHE A 146 -7.80 -4.55 15.62
CA PHE A 146 -7.78 -5.13 14.27
C PHE A 146 -8.68 -4.39 13.28
N VAL A 147 -9.84 -3.86 13.68
CA VAL A 147 -10.67 -2.99 12.85
C VAL A 147 -9.90 -1.73 12.45
N VAL A 148 -9.21 -1.07 13.39
CA VAL A 148 -8.35 0.11 13.11
C VAL A 148 -7.19 -0.23 12.17
N ILE A 149 -6.52 -1.37 12.39
CA ILE A 149 -5.38 -1.84 11.57
C ILE A 149 -5.83 -2.15 10.13
N VAL A 150 -7.00 -2.77 9.95
CA VAL A 150 -7.57 -3.07 8.62
C VAL A 150 -8.02 -1.78 7.92
N ALA A 151 -8.76 -0.91 8.61
CA ALA A 151 -9.21 0.37 8.06
C ALA A 151 -8.03 1.22 7.60
N THR A 152 -6.98 1.35 8.41
CA THR A 152 -5.76 2.08 8.06
C THR A 152 -4.98 1.41 6.93
N GLY A 153 -4.93 0.07 6.88
CA GLY A 153 -4.37 -0.70 5.77
C GLY A 153 -5.07 -0.42 4.43
N VAL A 154 -6.41 -0.41 4.41
CA VAL A 154 -7.22 -0.08 3.23
C VAL A 154 -7.07 1.39 2.83
N MET A 155 -7.06 2.30 3.81
CA MET A 155 -6.95 3.74 3.60
C MET A 155 -5.52 4.23 3.27
N ARG A 156 -4.52 3.33 3.22
CA ARG A 156 -3.10 3.66 2.94
C ARG A 156 -2.91 4.63 1.77
N GLY A 157 -3.67 4.47 0.69
CA GLY A 157 -3.58 5.35 -0.49
C GLY A 157 -3.99 6.80 -0.21
N ARG A 158 -4.94 7.03 0.71
CA ARG A 158 -5.37 8.36 1.14
C ARG A 158 -4.35 9.00 2.07
N PHE A 159 -3.78 8.23 3.00
CA PHE A 159 -2.70 8.72 3.87
C PHE A 159 -1.42 9.08 3.12
N ALA A 160 -1.12 8.39 2.00
CA ALA A 160 0.00 8.74 1.13
C ALA A 160 -0.15 10.10 0.42
N GLN A 161 -1.36 10.67 0.42
CA GLN A 161 -1.72 11.98 -0.16
C GLN A 161 -2.05 13.02 0.92
N ALA A 162 -2.07 12.62 2.20
CA ALA A 162 -2.39 13.50 3.33
C ALA A 162 -1.14 14.20 3.87
N GLU A 163 -1.35 15.30 4.60
CA GLU A 163 -0.27 16.11 5.22
C GLU A 163 0.64 15.32 6.18
N ARG A 164 0.11 14.24 6.79
CA ARG A 164 0.80 13.45 7.82
C ARG A 164 0.90 11.96 7.43
N PRO A 165 1.72 11.61 6.42
CA PRO A 165 1.80 10.24 5.91
C PRO A 165 2.41 9.23 6.90
N TRP A 166 2.99 9.70 8.02
CA TRP A 166 3.47 8.85 9.11
C TRP A 166 2.34 8.31 10.01
N LEU A 167 1.18 8.97 10.08
CA LEU A 167 0.03 8.48 10.88
C LEU A 167 -0.41 7.09 10.45
N TRP A 168 -0.36 6.80 9.14
CA TRP A 168 -0.64 5.46 8.62
C TRP A 168 0.29 4.40 9.22
N ARG A 169 1.57 4.70 9.44
CA ARG A 169 2.49 3.75 10.09
C ARG A 169 2.11 3.56 11.55
N GLY A 170 2.05 4.64 12.34
CA GLY A 170 1.74 4.54 13.76
C GLY A 170 0.40 3.84 14.07
N LEU A 171 -0.64 4.06 13.25
CA LEU A 171 -1.92 3.37 13.40
C LEU A 171 -1.89 1.90 12.93
N HIS A 172 -1.07 1.55 11.94
CA HIS A 172 -0.92 0.18 11.49
C HIS A 172 0.03 -0.62 12.41
N ASP A 173 1.00 0.05 13.03
CA ASP A 173 1.91 -0.50 14.05
C ASP A 173 1.17 -0.88 15.34
N LEU A 174 -0.09 -0.46 15.53
CA LEU A 174 -1.00 -1.02 16.56
C LEU A 174 -1.14 -2.55 16.44
N ALA A 175 -0.83 -3.15 15.29
CA ALA A 175 -0.76 -4.61 15.13
C ALA A 175 0.21 -5.29 16.12
N TYR A 176 1.29 -4.61 16.52
CA TYR A 176 2.22 -5.12 17.53
C TYR A 176 1.63 -5.11 18.95
N LEU A 177 0.57 -4.34 19.21
CA LEU A 177 -0.19 -4.35 20.47
C LEU A 177 -1.43 -5.25 20.40
N ALA A 178 -2.12 -5.30 19.25
CA ALA A 178 -3.27 -6.17 19.03
C ALA A 178 -2.90 -7.66 19.11
N TRP A 179 -1.73 -8.03 18.56
CA TRP A 179 -1.24 -9.41 18.53
C TRP A 179 -1.04 -10.04 19.92
N PRO A 180 -0.29 -9.44 20.88
CA PRO A 180 -0.17 -10.01 22.21
C PRO A 180 -1.50 -10.00 22.97
N VAL A 181 -2.33 -8.95 22.85
CA VAL A 181 -3.66 -8.90 23.48
C VAL A 181 -4.54 -10.06 23.00
N ALA A 182 -4.54 -10.36 21.70
CA ALA A 182 -5.25 -11.51 21.12
C ALA A 182 -4.70 -12.86 21.61
N ILE A 183 -3.38 -12.98 21.83
CA ILE A 183 -2.78 -14.19 22.43
C ILE A 183 -3.20 -14.36 23.89
N LEU A 184 -3.15 -13.29 24.71
CA LEU A 184 -3.60 -13.36 26.10
C LEU A 184 -5.08 -13.76 26.15
N HIS A 185 -5.95 -13.11 25.36
CA HIS A 185 -7.36 -13.50 25.22
C HIS A 185 -7.51 -14.99 24.91
N GLY A 186 -6.87 -15.47 23.83
CA GLY A 186 -7.02 -16.85 23.38
C GLY A 186 -6.44 -17.93 24.32
N LEU A 187 -5.53 -17.56 25.21
CA LEU A 187 -4.98 -18.43 26.26
C LEU A 187 -5.80 -18.43 27.56
N THR A 188 -6.57 -17.37 27.83
CA THR A 188 -7.22 -17.15 29.14
C THR A 188 -8.75 -17.16 29.11
N ALA A 189 -9.37 -16.72 28.02
CA ALA A 189 -10.82 -16.57 27.88
C ALA A 189 -11.55 -17.89 27.53
N GLY A 190 -11.03 -19.05 27.93
CA GLY A 190 -11.57 -20.33 27.50
C GLY A 190 -11.01 -21.56 28.20
N ARG A 191 -11.52 -22.72 27.76
CA ARG A 191 -11.12 -24.04 28.23
C ARG A 191 -9.62 -24.27 28.10
N ALA A 192 -9.10 -25.22 28.89
CA ALA A 192 -7.75 -25.76 28.70
C ALA A 192 -7.48 -26.10 27.22
N ALA A 193 -6.39 -25.56 26.70
CA ALA A 193 -5.96 -25.78 25.32
C ALA A 193 -5.58 -27.25 25.12
N ALA A 194 -6.00 -27.85 24.01
CA ALA A 194 -5.50 -29.16 23.64
C ALA A 194 -3.99 -29.04 23.30
N PRO A 195 -3.14 -30.08 23.51
CA PRO A 195 -1.70 -29.95 23.31
C PRO A 195 -1.30 -29.40 21.94
N TRP A 196 -1.99 -29.81 20.87
CA TRP A 196 -1.76 -29.31 19.51
C TRP A 196 -2.16 -27.83 19.33
N VAL A 197 -3.13 -27.30 20.09
CA VAL A 197 -3.44 -25.86 20.15
C VAL A 197 -2.25 -25.14 20.76
N THR A 198 -1.72 -25.64 21.87
CA THR A 198 -0.52 -25.08 22.53
C THR A 198 0.69 -25.09 21.58
N PHE A 199 0.90 -26.15 20.80
CA PHE A 199 1.90 -26.16 19.73
C PHE A 199 1.67 -25.05 18.68
N SER A 200 0.42 -24.75 18.31
CA SER A 200 0.14 -23.64 17.38
C SER A 200 0.49 -22.27 17.97
N TYR A 201 0.26 -22.04 19.26
CA TYR A 201 0.74 -20.84 19.97
C TYR A 201 2.27 -20.77 19.97
N VAL A 202 2.95 -21.84 20.36
CA VAL A 202 4.43 -21.89 20.40
C VAL A 202 5.02 -21.68 19.01
N ALA A 203 4.46 -22.29 17.96
CA ALA A 203 4.87 -22.08 16.57
C ALA A 203 4.64 -20.62 16.10
N CYS A 204 3.53 -20.00 16.51
CA CYS A 204 3.25 -18.59 16.24
C CYS A 204 4.28 -17.67 16.91
N LEU A 205 4.58 -17.87 18.20
CA LEU A 205 5.62 -17.13 18.91
C LEU A 205 7.01 -17.35 18.29
N ALA A 206 7.36 -18.58 17.93
CA ALA A 206 8.63 -18.93 17.32
C ALA A 206 8.79 -18.28 15.93
N ALA A 207 7.74 -18.24 15.10
CA ALA A 207 7.77 -17.60 13.79
C ALA A 207 7.98 -16.07 13.89
N VAL A 208 7.31 -15.40 14.85
CA VAL A 208 7.51 -13.96 15.10
C VAL A 208 8.89 -13.70 15.70
N GLY A 209 9.34 -14.53 16.64
CA GLY A 209 10.68 -14.46 17.22
C GLY A 209 11.78 -14.59 16.17
N ALA A 210 11.67 -15.58 15.28
CA ALA A 210 12.59 -15.76 14.15
C ALA A 210 12.59 -14.53 13.21
N ALA A 211 11.41 -14.01 12.85
CA ALA A 211 11.32 -12.81 12.02
C ALA A 211 11.93 -11.56 12.68
N LEU A 212 11.80 -11.42 14.02
CA LEU A 212 12.41 -10.33 14.78
C LEU A 212 13.93 -10.48 14.89
N LEU A 213 14.43 -11.68 15.13
CA LEU A 213 15.87 -11.99 15.15
C LEU A 213 16.51 -11.72 13.78
N ILE A 214 15.85 -12.11 12.69
CA ILE A 214 16.29 -11.81 11.32
C ILE A 214 16.36 -10.29 11.12
N ARG A 215 15.33 -9.53 11.52
CA ARG A 215 15.31 -8.06 11.40
C ARG A 215 16.43 -7.40 12.22
N LEU A 216 16.68 -7.87 13.44
CA LEU A 216 17.74 -7.34 14.30
C LEU A 216 19.13 -7.64 13.72
N ALA A 217 19.36 -8.88 13.26
CA ALA A 217 20.59 -9.29 12.59
C ALA A 217 20.81 -8.61 11.23
N ALA A 218 19.75 -8.15 10.56
CA ALA A 218 19.85 -7.33 9.35
C ALA A 218 20.17 -5.87 9.69
N ALA A 219 19.62 -5.33 10.78
CA ALA A 219 19.90 -3.97 11.24
C ALA A 219 21.35 -3.77 11.74
N THR A 220 22.01 -4.82 12.22
CA THR A 220 23.42 -4.80 12.63
C THR A 220 24.41 -5.01 11.48
N ARG A 221 23.94 -5.29 10.24
CA ARG A 221 24.84 -5.39 9.08
C ARG A 221 25.23 -3.98 8.60
N PRO A 222 26.53 -3.64 8.53
CA PRO A 222 26.93 -2.37 7.93
C PRO A 222 26.44 -2.30 6.48
N ALA A 223 25.74 -1.22 6.15
CA ALA A 223 25.15 -1.04 4.82
C ALA A 223 26.25 -1.05 3.75
N ARG A 224 26.26 -2.08 2.89
CA ARG A 224 27.21 -2.20 1.78
C ARG A 224 26.97 -1.08 0.76
N GLN A 225 27.65 0.05 0.96
CA GLN A 225 27.80 1.12 -0.02
C GLN A 225 28.75 0.67 -1.14
N SER A 226 28.34 -0.30 -1.95
CA SER A 226 29.21 -0.94 -2.95
C SER A 226 28.44 -1.26 -4.22
N ALA A 227 27.80 -0.23 -4.79
CA ALA A 227 27.27 -0.20 -6.15
C ALA A 227 27.26 1.24 -6.69
N THR A 228 26.74 2.21 -5.93
CA THR A 228 26.72 3.63 -6.34
C THR A 228 28.09 4.30 -6.28
N GLY A 229 29.00 3.88 -5.39
CA GLY A 229 30.39 4.36 -5.39
C GLY A 229 31.15 3.91 -6.65
N ASP A 230 30.96 2.66 -7.05
CA ASP A 230 31.64 2.04 -8.19
C ASP A 230 31.14 2.64 -9.52
N TRP A 231 29.82 2.73 -9.71
CA TRP A 231 29.24 3.44 -10.86
C TRP A 231 29.68 4.91 -10.94
N ASN A 232 29.78 5.63 -9.81
CA ASN A 232 30.24 7.02 -9.82
C ASN A 232 31.74 7.14 -10.10
N ALA A 233 32.56 6.14 -9.74
CA ALA A 233 33.98 6.08 -10.06
C ALA A 233 34.17 5.77 -11.56
N GLU A 234 33.46 4.77 -12.10
CA GLU A 234 33.50 4.37 -13.51
C GLU A 234 33.06 5.52 -14.45
N TRP A 235 31.88 6.11 -14.21
CA TRP A 235 31.37 7.25 -14.98
C TRP A 235 31.99 8.60 -14.60
N GLY A 236 32.80 8.64 -13.53
CA GLY A 236 33.61 9.79 -13.12
C GLY A 236 34.94 9.83 -13.90
N ALA A 237 35.69 8.72 -13.87
CA ALA A 237 36.95 8.55 -14.59
C ALA A 237 36.77 8.69 -16.12
N GLY A 238 35.65 8.19 -16.67
CA GLY A 238 35.31 8.39 -18.09
C GLY A 238 34.99 9.83 -18.48
N ARG A 239 34.87 10.76 -17.53
CA ARG A 239 34.58 12.19 -17.77
C ARG A 239 35.85 13.02 -17.81
N THR A 240 36.76 12.81 -16.85
CA THR A 240 38.05 13.52 -16.78
C THR A 240 38.91 13.24 -18.01
N SER A 241 39.05 11.97 -18.42
CA SER A 241 39.80 11.60 -19.64
C SER A 241 39.19 12.13 -20.94
N ARG A 242 37.95 12.64 -20.92
CA ARG A 242 37.28 13.22 -22.09
C ARG A 242 37.48 14.74 -22.19
N GLU A 243 37.82 15.39 -21.08
CA GLU A 243 38.20 16.79 -21.01
C GLU A 243 39.70 16.97 -21.31
N ASP A 244 40.57 16.04 -20.89
CA ASP A 244 42.00 16.05 -21.25
C ASP A 244 42.27 15.81 -22.75
N LEU A 245 41.34 15.18 -23.47
CA LEU A 245 41.41 15.00 -24.93
C LEU A 245 40.79 16.19 -25.71
N ALA A 246 40.29 17.23 -25.03
CA ALA A 246 39.78 18.44 -25.68
C ALA A 246 40.94 19.38 -26.06
N THR A 247 41.68 19.01 -27.12
CA THR A 247 42.72 19.87 -27.70
C THR A 247 42.14 21.25 -28.06
N PRO A 248 42.76 22.38 -27.65
CA PRO A 248 42.25 23.70 -27.99
C PRO A 248 42.18 23.91 -29.50
N ARG A 249 40.97 23.94 -30.07
CA ARG A 249 40.77 24.33 -31.47
C ARG A 249 41.24 25.78 -31.65
N PRO A 250 42.12 26.08 -32.62
CA PRO A 250 42.60 27.44 -32.82
C PRO A 250 41.44 28.35 -33.22
N ALA A 251 41.30 29.48 -32.49
CA ALA A 251 40.28 30.47 -32.79
C ALA A 251 40.59 31.12 -34.15
N ILE A 252 39.69 30.93 -35.13
CA ILE A 252 39.80 31.61 -36.43
C ILE A 252 39.57 33.10 -36.19
N ARG A 253 40.67 33.85 -36.14
CA ARG A 253 40.70 35.31 -35.93
C ARG A 253 40.07 36.01 -37.14
N ARG A 254 38.76 36.30 -37.06
CA ARG A 254 38.04 37.06 -38.10
C ARG A 254 38.69 38.43 -38.24
N ARG A 255 39.44 38.62 -39.35
CA ARG A 255 40.21 39.83 -39.65
C ARG A 255 39.24 41.01 -39.79
N GLN A 256 39.24 41.92 -38.81
CA GLN A 256 38.57 43.21 -38.94
C GLN A 256 39.38 44.09 -39.90
N ALA A 257 38.71 44.65 -40.90
CA ALA A 257 39.29 45.68 -41.77
C ALA A 257 39.03 47.08 -41.18
N PRO A 258 39.87 48.10 -41.49
CA PRO A 258 39.80 49.40 -40.82
C PRO A 258 38.58 50.25 -41.23
N ARG A 259 38.30 51.29 -40.42
CA ARG A 259 37.25 52.28 -40.66
C ARG A 259 37.84 53.56 -41.26
N GLU A 260 37.31 53.98 -42.42
CA GLU A 260 37.22 55.37 -42.91
C GLU A 260 35.81 55.48 -43.54
N ALA A 261 34.90 56.42 -43.22
CA ALA A 261 34.95 57.86 -42.95
C ALA A 261 34.66 58.76 -44.18
N ALA A 262 33.40 58.80 -44.61
CA ALA A 262 32.74 59.90 -45.33
C ALA A 262 31.20 59.70 -45.18
N VAL A 263 30.32 60.61 -44.74
CA VAL A 263 30.12 62.07 -44.94
C VAL A 263 29.37 62.40 -46.24
N LEU A 264 28.20 63.07 -46.06
CA LEU A 264 27.32 63.74 -47.04
C LEU A 264 26.46 62.91 -48.02
N GLY A 265 25.25 63.42 -48.32
CA GLY A 265 24.45 63.03 -49.50
C GLY A 265 22.92 62.90 -49.28
N ARG A 266 22.15 63.97 -49.49
CA ARG A 266 20.67 64.02 -49.48
C ARG A 266 20.12 64.04 -50.92
N THR A 267 19.13 63.19 -51.23
CA THR A 267 17.97 63.38 -52.18
C THR A 267 17.10 62.10 -52.10
N GLY A 268 15.76 62.14 -51.95
CA GLY A 268 14.76 62.37 -53.01
C GLY A 268 14.63 61.13 -53.92
N THR A 269 13.50 60.43 -54.09
CA THR A 269 12.09 60.87 -54.20
C THR A 269 11.06 59.75 -53.89
N ASP A 270 9.89 60.10 -53.34
CA ASP A 270 8.59 59.39 -53.46
C ASP A 270 7.86 59.85 -54.76
N PRO A 271 6.68 59.33 -55.21
CA PRO A 271 5.74 58.38 -54.58
C PRO A 271 5.19 57.25 -55.52
N LEU A 272 4.27 56.40 -55.02
CA LEU A 272 2.86 56.23 -55.51
C LEU A 272 2.18 54.93 -55.00
N ASP A 273 0.92 55.08 -54.54
CA ASP A 273 -0.23 54.14 -54.63
C ASP A 273 -0.15 52.69 -54.04
N VAL A 274 -1.20 52.12 -53.41
CA VAL A 274 -2.59 52.56 -53.15
C VAL A 274 -3.26 51.71 -52.01
N LEU A 275 -4.04 52.35 -51.14
CA LEU A 275 -5.23 51.94 -50.32
C LEU A 275 -5.24 50.54 -49.59
N ASP A 276 -5.45 50.37 -48.26
CA ASP A 276 -6.50 50.83 -47.29
C ASP A 276 -7.84 50.02 -47.37
N THR A 277 -8.61 49.63 -46.31
CA THR A 277 -8.68 49.96 -44.85
C THR A 277 -8.65 48.69 -43.92
N PRO A 278 -9.60 48.39 -42.97
CA PRO A 278 -9.65 48.85 -41.57
C PRO A 278 -9.48 47.77 -40.45
N PRO A 279 -9.38 48.16 -39.15
CA PRO A 279 -9.14 47.26 -38.00
C PRO A 279 -10.37 47.01 -37.07
N THR A 280 -10.15 46.25 -35.97
CA THR A 280 -10.98 46.07 -34.74
C THR A 280 -12.16 45.05 -34.83
N PRO A 281 -12.69 44.47 -33.71
CA PRO A 281 -12.58 44.90 -32.30
C PRO A 281 -12.21 43.88 -31.22
N GLN A 282 -12.03 44.42 -30.01
CA GLN A 282 -11.80 43.71 -28.74
C GLN A 282 -13.10 43.20 -28.09
N GLU A 283 -12.90 42.41 -27.02
CA GLU A 283 -13.71 42.21 -25.80
C GLU A 283 -14.42 40.84 -25.64
N PRO A 284 -14.82 40.43 -24.41
CA PRO A 284 -14.40 40.90 -23.08
C PRO A 284 -13.93 39.79 -22.12
N ARG A 285 -13.45 40.23 -20.96
CA ARG A 285 -13.12 39.45 -19.78
C ARG A 285 -14.41 39.14 -18.98
N LEU A 286 -14.64 37.90 -18.53
CA LEU A 286 -15.66 37.61 -17.50
C LEU A 286 -15.15 36.72 -16.35
N ARG A 287 -15.62 37.03 -15.14
CA ARG A 287 -15.32 36.37 -13.85
C ARG A 287 -16.58 35.71 -13.29
N ARG A 288 -16.36 34.84 -12.28
CA ARG A 288 -17.19 34.46 -11.10
C ARG A 288 -17.49 32.96 -11.04
N ILE A 289 -17.15 32.28 -9.94
CA ILE A 289 -17.83 32.26 -8.61
C ILE A 289 -19.26 31.76 -8.76
N VAL A 290 -19.46 30.45 -8.59
CA VAL A 290 -19.99 29.87 -7.34
C VAL A 290 -19.05 28.72 -6.94
#